data_AF-A0A7W7C7E2-F1
#
_entry.id   AF-A0A7W7C7E2-F1
#
_cell.length_a   1.000
_cell.length_b   1.000
_cell.length_c   1.000
_cell.angle_alpha   90.00
_cell.angle_beta   90.00
_cell.angle_gamma   90.00
#
_symmetry.space_group_name_H-M   'P 1'
#
loop_
_entity.id
_entity.type
_entity.pdbx_description
1 polymer ?
#
loop_
_entity_poly.entity_id
_entity_poly.type
_entity_poly.pdbx_seq_one_letter_code
_entity_poly.pdbx_strand_id
1 'polypeptide(L)'
;MAGTTQAALDAALVAADPWAELGALVEAPAPDLAQVAEARYATAEAEQRRRLSWLLGHLGDPGAAAVLRLLAAHTGDDAHDLLGTAVRRGLRLPGELLWRLAADLGDAEPVLHAMGLAADPGFADYLGARLGSKGKRAAAAMALGRLGDRRWTEPIARRLAEVVGLEHTAFVVALELLGDPAAAPYLVRQLKDAVAPGDLLHALVRLTGRDPLLPLWTGPSAESRQTLWRRWSEVDLAVRAEPEIRELVLGARRAEFELHEGRGRIRFGYDPPVPGSVWPRWNRSLLVGGQPLYQVGSDCGTCQTMLWLLGWPERVSAASADRLRAALSTVDSLADGVLAALAPLVLELPTGHYRAYLVDLPVQRVTEPGKSWWVRRWDDREGAVRTDEDWPGVEHFQLPERIPGPMPTYGVLLPSQPRLDPDTVARHRAAIAAGARPAAVVLGWIEDTWVEAEFEERFLVGAVLDGHHKLAAYAEAGVPARVLLLARGEDNWHPDHGWADRFEAVLGQFSG
;
A
#
# COMPACT_ATOMS: atom_id res chain seq x y z
N MET A 1 -23.08 25.21 26.60
CA MET A 1 -22.53 24.14 25.76
C MET A 1 -21.44 23.35 26.48
N ALA A 2 -20.48 23.98 27.18
CA ALA A 2 -19.47 23.26 27.97
C ALA A 2 -20.01 22.21 28.96
N GLY A 3 -21.12 22.47 29.65
CA GLY A 3 -21.73 21.52 30.59
C GLY A 3 -22.31 20.25 29.93
N THR A 4 -22.68 20.29 28.64
CA THR A 4 -23.19 19.12 27.93
C THR A 4 -22.07 18.25 27.37
N THR A 5 -20.99 18.85 26.85
CA THR A 5 -19.80 18.12 26.37
C THR A 5 -19.12 17.37 27.52
N GLN A 6 -18.97 18.02 28.68
CA GLN A 6 -18.37 17.39 29.86
C GLN A 6 -19.20 16.19 30.36
N ALA A 7 -20.52 16.33 30.45
CA ALA A 7 -21.38 15.23 30.86
C ALA A 7 -21.32 14.04 29.89
N ALA A 8 -21.27 14.31 28.58
CA ALA A 8 -21.13 13.27 27.56
C ALA A 8 -19.78 12.53 27.67
N LEU A 9 -18.68 13.29 27.86
CA LEU A 9 -17.36 12.69 28.06
C LEU A 9 -17.30 11.85 29.34
N ASP A 10 -17.80 12.38 30.46
CA ASP A 10 -17.79 11.66 31.74
C ASP A 10 -18.62 10.36 31.65
N ALA A 11 -19.75 10.39 30.93
CA ALA A 11 -20.55 9.19 30.67
C ALA A 11 -19.80 8.16 29.80
N ALA A 12 -19.17 8.60 28.71
CA ALA A 12 -18.38 7.73 27.83
C ALA A 12 -17.20 7.07 28.57
N LEU A 13 -16.53 7.82 29.46
CA LEU A 13 -15.39 7.32 30.22
C LEU A 13 -15.74 6.18 31.19
N VAL A 14 -17.00 6.01 31.58
CA VAL A 14 -17.43 4.97 32.54
C VAL A 14 -18.45 3.99 31.95
N ALA A 15 -18.67 4.07 30.64
CA ALA A 15 -19.60 3.20 29.92
C ALA A 15 -19.17 1.72 30.00
N ALA A 16 -20.12 0.82 29.72
CA ALA A 16 -19.82 -0.61 29.60
C ALA A 16 -18.86 -0.90 28.44
N ASP A 17 -18.97 -0.14 27.35
CA ASP A 17 -18.02 -0.11 26.25
C ASP A 17 -17.50 1.32 26.04
N PRO A 18 -16.45 1.73 26.77
CA PRO A 18 -15.90 3.08 26.65
C PRO A 18 -15.36 3.40 25.26
N TRP A 19 -14.91 2.41 24.49
CA TRP A 19 -14.28 2.67 23.20
C TRP A 19 -15.31 2.99 22.13
N ALA A 20 -16.45 2.29 22.12
CA ALA A 20 -17.57 2.63 21.26
C ALA A 20 -18.09 4.06 21.54
N GLU A 21 -18.29 4.41 22.81
CA GLU A 21 -18.81 5.72 23.20
C GLU A 21 -17.81 6.85 22.90
N LEU A 22 -16.51 6.63 23.14
CA LEU A 22 -15.47 7.60 22.76
C LEU A 22 -15.34 7.71 21.24
N GLY A 23 -15.53 6.62 20.49
CA GLY A 23 -15.59 6.61 19.03
C GLY A 23 -16.71 7.50 18.49
N ALA A 24 -17.91 7.40 19.06
CA ALA A 24 -19.03 8.26 18.68
C ALA A 24 -18.74 9.76 18.91
N LEU A 25 -18.00 10.10 19.97
CA LEU A 25 -17.54 11.47 20.21
C LEU A 25 -16.49 11.94 19.20
N VAL A 26 -15.69 11.03 18.63
CA VAL A 26 -14.70 11.34 17.58
C VAL A 26 -15.37 11.55 16.23
N GLU A 27 -16.43 10.81 15.90
CA GLU A 27 -17.17 10.93 14.64
C GLU A 27 -17.88 12.28 14.50
N ALA A 28 -18.41 12.81 15.60
CA ALA A 28 -19.10 14.10 15.66
C ALA A 28 -18.57 14.95 16.82
N PRO A 29 -17.32 15.47 16.73
CA PRO A 29 -16.66 16.10 17.87
C PRO A 29 -17.25 17.48 18.16
N ALA A 30 -17.66 17.69 19.42
CA ALA A 30 -18.03 19.01 19.90
C ALA A 30 -16.80 19.95 19.81
N PRO A 31 -16.99 21.24 19.47
CA PRO A 31 -15.86 22.17 19.28
C PRO A 31 -14.93 22.32 20.49
N ASP A 32 -15.46 22.11 21.71
CA ASP A 32 -14.75 22.22 22.98
C ASP A 32 -14.27 20.88 23.54
N LEU A 33 -14.50 19.76 22.85
CA LEU A 33 -14.23 18.40 23.36
C LEU A 33 -12.76 18.21 23.76
N ALA A 34 -11.81 18.70 22.97
CA ALA A 34 -10.38 18.59 23.29
C ALA A 34 -10.01 19.37 24.57
N GLN A 35 -10.59 20.57 24.75
CA GLN A 35 -10.37 21.39 25.96
C GLN A 35 -10.97 20.72 27.20
N VAL A 36 -12.17 20.15 27.06
CA VAL A 36 -12.87 19.42 28.12
C VAL A 36 -12.09 18.16 28.51
N ALA A 37 -11.60 17.39 27.52
CA ALA A 37 -10.78 16.20 27.75
C ALA A 37 -9.45 16.54 28.44
N GLU A 38 -8.78 17.62 28.03
CA GLU A 38 -7.56 18.11 28.68
C GLU A 38 -7.81 18.49 30.15
N ALA A 39 -8.85 19.26 30.42
CA ALA A 39 -9.21 19.65 31.79
C ALA A 39 -9.56 18.43 32.65
N ARG A 40 -10.27 17.46 32.08
CA ARG A 40 -10.66 16.22 32.77
C ARG A 40 -9.48 15.33 33.12
N TYR A 41 -8.39 15.37 32.33
CA TYR A 41 -7.20 14.55 32.52
C TYR A 41 -6.56 14.75 33.91
N ALA A 42 -6.54 15.99 34.41
CA ALA A 42 -5.92 16.33 35.70
C ALA A 42 -6.58 15.62 36.90
N THR A 43 -7.89 15.38 36.83
CA THR A 43 -8.68 14.74 37.90
C THR A 43 -9.02 13.28 37.60
N ALA A 44 -8.58 12.76 36.46
CA ALA A 44 -8.84 11.38 36.03
C ALA A 44 -7.92 10.38 36.73
N GLU A 45 -8.42 9.17 36.94
CA GLU A 45 -7.60 8.02 37.34
C GLU A 45 -6.82 7.44 36.15
N ALA A 46 -5.84 6.58 36.41
CA ALA A 46 -4.90 6.09 35.38
C ALA A 46 -5.59 5.47 34.15
N GLU A 47 -6.65 4.68 34.36
CA GLU A 47 -7.39 4.07 33.25
C GLU A 47 -8.15 5.10 32.42
N GLN A 48 -8.76 6.09 33.07
CA GLN A 48 -9.43 7.21 32.40
C GLN A 48 -8.41 8.07 31.64
N ARG A 49 -7.21 8.29 32.18
CA ARG A 49 -6.14 9.01 31.48
C ARG A 49 -5.69 8.31 30.20
N ARG A 50 -5.61 6.96 30.19
CA ARG A 50 -5.35 6.20 28.96
C ARG A 50 -6.43 6.43 27.89
N ARG A 51 -7.69 6.38 28.30
CA ARG A 51 -8.86 6.64 27.42
C ARG A 51 -8.85 8.08 26.89
N LEU A 52 -8.54 9.05 27.74
CA LEU A 52 -8.41 10.46 27.36
C LEU A 52 -7.23 10.71 26.41
N SER A 53 -6.08 10.06 26.65
CA SER A 53 -4.93 10.13 25.72
C SER A 53 -5.31 9.60 24.34
N TRP A 54 -6.02 8.46 24.28
CA TRP A 54 -6.56 7.94 23.02
C TRP A 54 -7.50 8.95 22.35
N LEU A 55 -8.49 9.48 23.09
CA LEU A 55 -9.46 10.44 22.57
C LEU A 55 -8.75 11.66 21.97
N LEU A 56 -7.86 12.29 22.74
CA LEU A 56 -7.09 13.46 22.29
C LEU A 56 -6.27 13.17 21.02
N GLY A 57 -5.77 11.94 20.86
CA GLY A 57 -5.11 11.51 19.63
C GLY A 57 -6.00 11.59 18.39
N HIS A 58 -7.32 11.45 18.52
CA HIS A 58 -8.26 11.41 17.41
C HIS A 58 -8.94 12.76 17.11
N LEU A 59 -8.72 13.80 17.94
CA LEU A 59 -9.38 15.10 17.82
C LEU A 59 -8.62 16.14 16.98
N GLY A 60 -7.80 15.71 16.02
CA GLY A 60 -7.08 16.61 15.11
C GLY A 60 -6.15 17.60 15.81
N ASP A 61 -6.05 18.83 15.29
CA ASP A 61 -5.14 19.87 15.81
C ASP A 61 -5.46 20.29 17.26
N PRO A 62 -6.73 20.49 17.68
CA PRO A 62 -7.06 20.76 19.08
C PRO A 62 -6.55 19.67 20.03
N GLY A 63 -6.72 18.40 19.65
CA GLY A 63 -6.23 17.24 20.40
C GLY A 63 -4.70 17.20 20.48
N ALA A 64 -4.02 17.43 19.37
CA ALA A 64 -2.56 17.51 19.33
C ALA A 64 -2.01 18.61 20.25
N ALA A 65 -2.63 19.79 20.27
CA ALA A 65 -2.24 20.89 21.14
C ALA A 65 -2.40 20.54 22.64
N ALA A 66 -3.48 19.84 23.00
CA ALA A 66 -3.69 19.35 24.36
C ALA A 66 -2.64 18.29 24.76
N VAL A 67 -2.34 17.32 23.89
CA VAL A 67 -1.30 16.31 24.15
C VAL A 67 0.06 16.97 24.44
N LEU A 68 0.44 18.01 23.69
CA LEU A 68 1.68 18.75 23.92
C LEU A 68 1.73 19.41 25.31
N ARG A 69 0.64 20.06 25.74
CA ARG A 69 0.56 20.69 27.07
C ARG A 69 0.58 19.64 28.19
N LEU A 70 -0.15 18.55 28.03
CA LEU A 70 -0.17 17.45 29.00
C LEU A 70 1.21 16.79 29.12
N LEU A 71 1.91 16.56 28.00
CA LEU A 71 3.28 16.04 28.00
C LEU A 71 4.22 16.91 28.81
N ALA A 72 4.11 18.24 28.69
CA ALA A 72 4.94 19.17 29.45
C ALA A 72 4.68 19.10 30.97
N ALA A 73 3.47 18.70 31.38
CA ALA A 73 3.02 18.72 32.78
C ALA A 73 3.13 17.37 33.51
N HIS A 74 3.33 16.25 32.80
CA HIS A 74 3.32 14.89 33.39
C HIS A 74 4.67 14.18 33.24
N THR A 75 4.84 13.09 34.00
CA THR A 75 6.00 12.19 34.06
C THR A 75 5.54 10.74 34.22
N GLY A 76 6.45 9.76 34.10
CA GLY A 76 6.15 8.34 34.30
C GLY A 76 5.14 7.78 33.29
N ASP A 77 4.25 6.90 33.74
CA ASP A 77 3.31 6.19 32.86
C ASP A 77 2.40 7.13 32.05
N ASP A 78 1.92 8.22 32.66
CA ASP A 78 1.10 9.22 31.95
C ASP A 78 1.88 9.87 30.81
N ALA A 79 3.15 10.24 31.06
CA ALA A 79 4.01 10.80 30.03
C ALA A 79 4.32 9.77 28.94
N HIS A 80 4.52 8.50 29.30
CA HIS A 80 4.74 7.41 28.36
C HIS A 80 3.54 7.22 27.41
N ASP A 81 2.32 7.17 27.94
CA ASP A 81 1.09 6.99 27.15
C ASP A 81 0.82 8.20 26.24
N LEU A 82 0.98 9.41 26.76
CA LEU A 82 0.84 10.64 25.98
C LEU A 82 1.92 10.73 24.88
N LEU A 83 3.14 10.29 25.15
CA LEU A 83 4.23 10.28 24.18
C LEU A 83 3.96 9.25 23.08
N GLY A 84 3.45 8.08 23.43
CA GLY A 84 2.98 7.09 22.46
C GLY A 84 1.90 7.65 21.53
N THR A 85 0.94 8.41 22.07
CA THR A 85 -0.06 9.12 21.28
C THR A 85 0.56 10.18 20.38
N ALA A 86 1.46 11.01 20.90
CA ALA A 86 2.17 12.01 20.11
C ALA A 86 2.97 11.39 18.94
N VAL A 87 3.65 10.26 19.19
CA VAL A 87 4.38 9.50 18.19
C VAL A 87 3.44 8.97 17.12
N ARG A 88 2.36 8.26 17.46
CA ARG A 88 1.39 7.73 16.47
C ARG A 88 0.78 8.83 15.60
N ARG A 89 0.67 10.04 16.15
CA ARG A 89 0.20 11.25 15.45
C ARG A 89 1.29 11.98 14.66
N GLY A 90 2.53 11.50 14.69
CA GLY A 90 3.66 12.11 14.00
C GLY A 90 4.02 13.50 14.52
N LEU A 91 3.68 13.82 15.77
CA LEU A 91 3.93 15.15 16.33
C LEU A 91 5.42 15.39 16.50
N ARG A 92 5.89 16.56 16.06
CA ARG A 92 7.26 17.02 16.31
C ARG A 92 7.32 17.70 17.66
N LEU A 93 8.07 17.13 18.59
CA LEU A 93 8.23 17.65 19.94
C LEU A 93 9.49 18.53 20.05
N PRO A 94 9.49 19.59 20.87
CA PRO A 94 10.69 20.37 21.15
C PRO A 94 11.82 19.53 21.74
N GLY A 95 13.07 19.80 21.35
CA GLY A 95 14.21 18.99 21.77
C GLY A 95 14.45 18.96 23.28
N GLU A 96 14.27 20.10 23.96
CA GLU A 96 14.38 20.19 25.43
C GLU A 96 13.36 19.29 26.14
N LEU A 97 12.12 19.24 25.62
CA LEU A 97 11.07 18.37 26.15
C LEU A 97 11.47 16.90 25.97
N LEU A 98 12.05 16.53 24.83
CA LEU A 98 12.49 15.16 24.55
C LEU A 98 13.65 14.73 25.45
N TRP A 99 14.62 15.60 25.74
CA TRP A 99 15.68 15.29 26.70
C TRP A 99 15.14 15.12 28.11
N ARG A 100 14.18 15.95 28.52
CA ARG A 100 13.47 15.77 29.80
C ARG A 100 12.75 14.43 29.86
N LEU A 101 12.01 14.07 28.81
CA LEU A 101 11.28 12.80 28.71
C LEU A 101 12.24 11.60 28.67
N ALA A 102 13.40 11.72 28.03
CA ALA A 102 14.43 10.69 28.06
C ALA A 102 15.06 10.52 29.46
N ALA A 103 15.21 11.60 30.23
CA ALA A 103 15.68 11.53 31.61
C ALA A 103 14.66 10.83 32.54
N ASP A 104 13.36 10.99 32.26
CA ASP A 104 12.26 10.41 33.02
C ASP A 104 11.98 8.94 32.62
N LEU A 105 11.81 8.69 31.33
CA LEU A 105 11.36 7.40 30.77
C LEU A 105 12.52 6.53 30.25
N GLY A 106 13.75 7.03 30.28
CA GLY A 106 14.92 6.36 29.71
C GLY A 106 14.82 6.17 28.20
N ASP A 107 15.22 4.97 27.75
CA ASP A 107 15.15 4.58 26.33
C ASP A 107 13.84 3.86 25.97
N ALA A 108 12.72 4.24 26.59
CA ALA A 108 11.42 3.72 26.20
C ALA A 108 11.20 3.94 24.69
N GLU A 109 10.60 2.97 24.02
CA GLU A 109 10.43 2.99 22.56
C GLU A 109 9.80 4.28 22.03
N PRO A 110 8.75 4.87 22.65
CA PRO A 110 8.20 6.15 22.22
C PRO A 110 9.19 7.31 22.29
N VAL A 111 10.15 7.31 23.22
CA VAL A 111 11.20 8.34 23.31
C VAL A 111 12.08 8.29 22.05
N LEU A 112 12.53 7.10 21.67
CA LEU A 112 13.38 6.92 20.49
C LEU A 112 12.66 7.35 19.21
N HIS A 113 11.40 6.93 19.04
CA HIS A 113 10.60 7.35 17.90
C HIS A 113 10.36 8.86 17.85
N ALA A 114 10.05 9.49 18.99
CA ALA A 114 9.82 10.92 19.06
C ALA A 114 11.08 11.73 18.73
N MET A 115 12.26 11.27 19.18
CA MET A 115 13.55 11.85 18.80
C MET A 115 13.79 11.76 17.28
N GLY A 116 13.44 10.63 16.66
CA GLY A 116 13.51 10.49 15.19
C GLY A 116 12.56 11.42 14.43
N LEU A 117 11.43 11.80 15.03
CA LEU A 117 10.46 12.74 14.43
C LEU A 117 10.85 14.22 14.62
N ALA A 118 11.68 14.53 15.60
CA ALA A 118 12.00 15.91 16.00
C ALA A 118 12.79 16.71 14.94
N ALA A 119 13.37 16.03 13.95
CA ALA A 119 14.26 16.63 12.94
C ALA A 119 15.46 17.39 13.54
N ASP A 120 15.91 16.98 14.74
CA ASP A 120 17.07 17.55 15.45
C ASP A 120 18.27 16.57 15.38
N PRO A 121 19.33 16.90 14.63
CA PRO A 121 20.53 16.07 14.51
C PRO A 121 21.23 15.78 15.85
N GLY A 122 20.97 16.58 16.89
CA GLY A 122 21.52 16.37 18.24
C GLY A 122 21.14 15.03 18.87
N PHE A 123 20.07 14.38 18.39
CA PHE A 123 19.67 13.04 18.84
C PHE A 123 20.44 11.89 18.19
N ALA A 124 21.17 12.14 17.09
CA ALA A 124 21.74 11.09 16.26
C ALA A 124 22.70 10.17 17.04
N ASP A 125 23.63 10.74 17.81
CA ASP A 125 24.60 9.96 18.59
C ASP A 125 23.94 9.17 19.73
N TYR A 126 22.90 9.76 20.36
CA TYR A 126 22.13 9.08 21.38
C TYR A 126 21.40 7.86 20.82
N LEU A 127 20.67 8.02 19.71
CA LEU A 127 19.98 6.94 19.02
C LEU A 127 20.97 5.87 18.52
N GLY A 128 22.09 6.31 17.96
CA GLY A 128 23.16 5.47 17.47
C GLY A 128 23.75 4.52 18.50
N ALA A 129 23.95 5.02 19.73
CA ALA A 129 24.39 4.18 20.85
C ALA A 129 23.42 3.03 21.18
N ARG A 130 22.15 3.10 20.77
CA ARG A 130 21.12 2.06 21.02
C ARG A 130 20.99 1.05 19.89
N LEU A 131 21.72 1.20 18.77
CA LEU A 131 21.76 0.20 17.71
C LEU A 131 22.24 -1.18 18.21
N GLY A 132 23.02 -1.21 19.30
CA GLY A 132 23.49 -2.44 19.93
C GLY A 132 22.61 -3.00 21.04
N SER A 133 21.54 -2.30 21.42
CA SER A 133 20.71 -2.69 22.55
C SER A 133 19.54 -3.56 22.09
N LYS A 134 19.53 -4.83 22.50
CA LYS A 134 18.41 -5.74 22.24
C LYS A 134 17.10 -5.14 22.75
N GLY A 135 16.04 -5.21 21.94
CA GLY A 135 14.73 -4.61 22.23
C GLY A 135 14.62 -3.11 21.92
N LYS A 136 15.73 -2.39 21.66
CA LYS A 136 15.74 -0.96 21.32
C LYS A 136 16.29 -0.68 19.93
N ARG A 137 17.12 -1.59 19.40
CA ARG A 137 17.84 -1.44 18.13
C ARG A 137 16.95 -1.15 16.93
N ALA A 138 15.77 -1.76 16.84
CA ALA A 138 14.84 -1.53 15.73
C ALA A 138 14.26 -0.11 15.78
N ALA A 139 13.77 0.32 16.96
CA ALA A 139 13.28 1.68 17.17
C ALA A 139 14.38 2.73 16.93
N ALA A 140 15.61 2.47 17.40
CA ALA A 140 16.77 3.32 17.17
C ALA A 140 17.13 3.45 15.67
N ALA A 141 17.19 2.32 14.93
CA ALA A 141 17.45 2.34 13.50
C ALA A 141 16.36 3.13 12.75
N MET A 142 15.08 2.86 13.04
CA MET A 142 13.95 3.57 12.44
C MET A 142 13.96 5.07 12.77
N ALA A 143 14.34 5.44 13.99
CA ALA A 143 14.46 6.84 14.40
C ALA A 143 15.59 7.55 13.65
N LEU A 144 16.76 6.92 13.49
CA LEU A 144 17.86 7.43 12.69
C LEU A 144 17.49 7.57 11.21
N GLY A 145 16.77 6.58 10.67
CA GLY A 145 16.23 6.64 9.32
C GLY A 145 15.32 7.85 9.10
N ARG A 146 14.39 8.10 10.04
CA ARG A 146 13.51 9.29 10.01
C ARG A 146 14.27 10.61 10.18
N LEU A 147 15.33 10.61 10.99
CA LEU A 147 16.18 11.78 11.19
C LEU A 147 16.98 12.13 9.92
N GLY A 148 17.25 11.15 9.06
CA GLY A 148 17.92 11.35 7.78
C GLY A 148 19.44 11.55 7.87
N ASP A 149 20.04 11.23 9.03
CA ASP A 149 21.49 11.41 9.23
C ASP A 149 22.28 10.25 8.61
N ARG A 150 22.75 10.49 7.38
CA ARG A 150 23.50 9.51 6.55
C ARG A 150 24.82 9.04 7.16
N ARG A 151 25.34 9.68 8.22
CA ARG A 151 26.48 9.14 8.98
C ARG A 151 26.18 7.75 9.57
N TRP A 152 24.89 7.42 9.74
CA TRP A 152 24.42 6.15 10.27
C TRP A 152 24.16 5.06 9.22
N THR A 153 24.32 5.36 7.92
CA THR A 153 24.13 4.37 6.83
C THR A 153 24.98 3.13 7.05
N GLU A 154 26.30 3.30 7.19
CA GLU A 154 27.23 2.19 7.39
C GLU A 154 27.06 1.51 8.77
N PRO A 155 26.95 2.25 9.90
CA PRO A 155 26.66 1.66 11.20
C PRO A 155 25.40 0.78 11.23
N ILE A 156 24.31 1.19 10.58
CA ILE A 156 23.08 0.38 10.49
C ILE A 156 23.31 -0.82 9.56
N ALA A 157 23.87 -0.60 8.37
CA ALA A 157 24.03 -1.64 7.35
C ALA A 157 24.93 -2.80 7.79
N ARG A 158 26.00 -2.51 8.55
CA ARG A 158 26.91 -3.55 9.08
C ARG A 158 26.23 -4.52 10.05
N ARG A 159 25.11 -4.13 10.67
CA ARG A 159 24.40 -4.93 11.67
C ARG A 159 23.26 -5.76 11.09
N LEU A 160 23.00 -5.69 9.78
CA LEU A 160 21.93 -6.48 9.14
C LEU A 160 22.04 -7.99 9.44
N ALA A 161 23.26 -8.52 9.55
CA ALA A 161 23.50 -9.92 9.90
C ALA A 161 23.15 -10.29 11.36
N GLU A 162 22.93 -9.32 12.23
CA GLU A 162 22.64 -9.51 13.66
C GLU A 162 21.14 -9.48 13.98
N VAL A 163 20.30 -9.15 12.98
CA VAL A 163 18.86 -8.93 13.13
C VAL A 163 18.09 -9.88 12.22
N VAL A 164 16.90 -10.29 12.67
CA VAL A 164 16.02 -11.22 11.97
C VAL A 164 14.57 -10.76 12.08
N GLY A 165 13.68 -11.28 11.23
CA GLY A 165 12.26 -10.94 11.24
C GLY A 165 12.02 -9.43 11.14
N LEU A 166 11.11 -8.89 11.96
CA LEU A 166 10.74 -7.48 11.94
C LEU A 166 11.90 -6.53 12.26
N GLU A 167 12.88 -6.96 13.06
CA GLU A 167 14.07 -6.14 13.32
C GLU A 167 14.92 -6.00 12.06
N HIS A 168 15.05 -7.05 11.25
CA HIS A 168 15.74 -6.98 9.97
C HIS A 168 15.03 -6.03 9.01
N THR A 169 13.70 -6.15 8.89
CA THR A 169 12.88 -5.23 8.10
C THR A 169 13.06 -3.78 8.58
N ALA A 170 13.07 -3.53 9.90
CA ALA A 170 13.28 -2.19 10.45
C ALA A 170 14.64 -1.60 10.06
N PHE A 171 15.70 -2.40 10.06
CA PHE A 171 17.03 -1.94 9.65
C PHE A 171 17.08 -1.64 8.14
N VAL A 172 16.49 -2.48 7.30
CA VAL A 172 16.44 -2.25 5.84
C VAL A 172 15.61 -1.00 5.52
N VAL A 173 14.45 -0.85 6.15
CA VAL A 173 13.59 0.34 6.02
C VAL A 173 14.31 1.60 6.50
N ALA A 174 15.06 1.53 7.60
CA ALA A 174 15.86 2.66 8.07
C ALA A 174 16.89 3.11 7.03
N LEU A 175 17.59 2.17 6.38
CA LEU A 175 18.55 2.48 5.30
C LEU A 175 17.86 3.13 4.09
N GLU A 176 16.66 2.67 3.73
CA GLU A 176 15.86 3.28 2.69
C GLU A 176 15.43 4.70 3.05
N LEU A 177 14.98 4.94 4.29
CA LEU A 177 14.60 6.26 4.79
C LEU A 177 15.77 7.25 4.80
N LEU A 178 16.99 6.79 5.11
CA LEU A 178 18.21 7.61 4.98
C LEU A 178 18.46 8.05 3.52
N GLY A 179 17.95 7.28 2.56
CA GLY A 179 18.05 7.59 1.14
C GLY A 179 19.49 7.69 0.64
N ASP A 180 20.41 6.96 1.27
CA ASP A 180 21.84 6.99 0.95
C ASP A 180 22.25 5.77 0.10
N PRO A 181 22.59 5.97 -1.18
CA PRO A 181 23.02 4.87 -2.06
C PRO A 181 24.24 4.09 -1.55
N ALA A 182 25.01 4.65 -0.59
CA ALA A 182 26.12 3.95 0.06
C ALA A 182 25.69 2.68 0.81
N ALA A 183 24.40 2.50 1.10
CA ALA A 183 23.87 1.25 1.66
C ALA A 183 23.86 0.09 0.64
N ALA A 184 23.83 0.37 -0.68
CA ALA A 184 23.60 -0.65 -1.70
C ALA A 184 24.60 -1.82 -1.66
N PRO A 185 25.93 -1.61 -1.53
CA PRO A 185 26.88 -2.72 -1.45
C PRO A 185 26.67 -3.64 -0.23
N TYR A 186 26.12 -3.11 0.86
CA TYR A 186 25.77 -3.91 2.05
C TYR A 186 24.52 -4.73 1.80
N LEU A 187 23.48 -4.13 1.23
CA LEU A 187 22.23 -4.81 0.88
C LEU A 187 22.47 -5.93 -0.14
N VAL A 188 23.26 -5.68 -1.19
CA VAL A 188 23.66 -6.72 -2.16
C VAL A 188 24.36 -7.87 -1.45
N ARG A 189 25.28 -7.59 -0.52
CA ARG A 189 25.98 -8.65 0.23
C ARG A 189 25.01 -9.52 1.04
N GLN A 190 23.98 -8.92 1.65
CA GLN A 190 22.98 -9.65 2.44
C GLN A 190 22.09 -10.58 1.60
N LEU A 191 21.90 -10.31 0.31
CA LEU A 191 21.11 -11.18 -0.58
C LEU A 191 21.61 -12.62 -0.64
N LYS A 192 22.91 -12.87 -0.36
CA LYS A 192 23.49 -14.23 -0.34
C LYS A 192 22.80 -15.16 0.65
N ASP A 193 22.41 -14.61 1.80
CA ASP A 193 21.92 -15.39 2.94
C ASP A 193 20.43 -15.11 3.23
N ALA A 194 19.81 -14.16 2.54
CA ALA A 194 18.46 -13.69 2.79
C ALA A 194 17.39 -14.75 2.47
N VAL A 195 16.68 -15.22 3.50
CA VAL A 195 15.53 -16.13 3.36
C VAL A 195 14.32 -15.42 2.76
N ALA A 196 14.11 -14.15 3.11
CA ALA A 196 13.06 -13.29 2.57
C ALA A 196 13.71 -12.02 1.97
N PRO A 197 14.13 -12.04 0.70
CA PRO A 197 14.91 -10.95 0.11
C PRO A 197 14.07 -9.72 -0.26
N GLY A 198 12.73 -9.78 -0.15
CA GLY A 198 11.82 -8.73 -0.64
C GLY A 198 12.17 -7.32 -0.15
N ASP A 199 12.42 -7.15 1.15
CA ASP A 199 12.82 -5.86 1.73
C ASP A 199 14.15 -5.34 1.16
N LEU A 200 15.14 -6.22 1.01
CA LEU A 200 16.46 -5.87 0.48
C LEU A 200 16.36 -5.43 -0.98
N LEU A 201 15.61 -6.19 -1.79
CA LEU A 201 15.39 -5.90 -3.20
C LEU A 201 14.63 -4.57 -3.35
N HIS A 202 13.58 -4.36 -2.55
CA HIS A 202 12.84 -3.11 -2.54
C HIS A 202 13.77 -1.93 -2.21
N ALA A 203 14.52 -2.00 -1.11
CA ALA A 203 15.46 -0.95 -0.72
C ALA A 203 16.54 -0.70 -1.79
N LEU A 204 17.08 -1.75 -2.42
CA LEU A 204 18.04 -1.62 -3.51
C LEU A 204 17.46 -0.81 -4.68
N VAL A 205 16.24 -1.14 -5.13
CA VAL A 205 15.55 -0.38 -6.19
C VAL A 205 15.34 1.07 -5.78
N ARG A 206 14.85 1.30 -4.55
CA ARG A 206 14.58 2.66 -4.03
C ARG A 206 15.84 3.52 -3.91
N LEU A 207 16.95 2.93 -3.47
CA LEU A 207 18.21 3.64 -3.21
C LEU A 207 19.05 3.86 -4.47
N THR A 208 18.94 2.98 -5.46
CA THR A 208 19.80 3.02 -6.66
C THR A 208 19.06 3.52 -7.89
N GLY A 209 17.73 3.41 -7.92
CA GLY A 209 16.93 3.65 -9.12
C GLY A 209 17.13 2.61 -10.22
N ARG A 210 17.87 1.52 -9.94
CA ARG A 210 18.05 0.37 -10.83
C ARG A 210 17.05 -0.71 -10.48
N ASP A 211 16.50 -1.37 -11.49
CA ASP A 211 15.55 -2.47 -11.31
C ASP A 211 15.91 -3.55 -12.35
N PRO A 212 16.97 -4.33 -12.11
CA PRO A 212 17.38 -5.38 -13.04
C PRO A 212 16.32 -6.48 -13.10
N LEU A 213 16.14 -7.13 -14.26
CA LEU A 213 15.23 -8.27 -14.32
C LEU A 213 15.80 -9.43 -13.47
N LEU A 214 15.03 -9.81 -12.46
CA LEU A 214 15.31 -10.95 -11.58
C LEU A 214 14.44 -12.11 -12.00
N PRO A 215 14.92 -13.37 -11.94
CA PRO A 215 14.05 -14.51 -12.21
C PRO A 215 12.87 -14.52 -11.21
N LEU A 216 11.74 -15.08 -11.64
CA LEU A 216 10.61 -15.28 -10.75
C LEU A 216 11.05 -16.07 -9.51
N TRP A 217 10.72 -15.55 -8.33
CA TRP A 217 11.13 -16.15 -7.07
C TRP A 217 10.45 -17.51 -6.89
N THR A 218 11.25 -18.57 -6.78
CA THR A 218 10.78 -19.96 -6.60
C THR A 218 10.91 -20.45 -5.16
N GLY A 219 11.17 -19.54 -4.22
CA GLY A 219 11.39 -19.85 -2.80
C GLY A 219 12.84 -19.68 -2.34
N PRO A 220 13.11 -19.88 -1.02
CA PRO A 220 14.35 -19.48 -0.35
C PRO A 220 15.55 -20.42 -0.59
N SER A 221 15.58 -21.15 -1.70
CA SER A 221 16.66 -22.08 -2.00
C SER A 221 18.03 -21.37 -2.05
N ALA A 222 19.11 -22.09 -1.81
CA ALA A 222 20.46 -21.54 -1.93
C ALA A 222 20.75 -21.06 -3.37
N GLU A 223 20.23 -21.77 -4.37
CA GLU A 223 20.35 -21.40 -5.78
C GLU A 223 19.59 -20.10 -6.10
N SER A 224 18.37 -19.95 -5.59
CA SER A 224 17.55 -18.74 -5.77
C SER A 224 18.27 -17.53 -5.16
N ARG A 225 18.78 -17.66 -3.94
CA ARG A 225 19.57 -16.60 -3.27
C ARG A 225 20.84 -16.23 -4.02
N GLN A 226 21.60 -17.25 -4.47
CA GLN A 226 22.81 -17.03 -5.26
C GLN A 226 22.53 -16.32 -6.59
N THR A 227 21.40 -16.64 -7.22
CA THR A 227 20.99 -16.02 -8.48
C THR A 227 20.64 -14.56 -8.29
N LEU A 228 19.83 -14.23 -7.26
CA LEU A 228 19.52 -12.84 -6.91
C LEU A 228 20.79 -12.03 -6.61
N TRP A 229 21.68 -12.58 -5.79
CA TRP A 229 22.95 -11.94 -5.46
C TRP A 229 23.80 -11.68 -6.71
N ARG A 230 23.94 -12.68 -7.59
CA ARG A 230 24.74 -12.55 -8.83
C ARG A 230 24.18 -11.44 -9.71
N ARG A 231 22.86 -11.44 -9.96
CA ARG A 231 22.19 -10.42 -10.79
C ARG A 231 22.45 -9.02 -10.27
N TRP A 232 22.27 -8.80 -8.98
CA TRP A 232 22.52 -7.48 -8.37
C TRP A 232 24.00 -7.09 -8.31
N SER A 233 24.91 -8.06 -8.24
CA SER A 233 26.35 -7.78 -8.25
C SER A 233 26.88 -7.36 -9.62
N GLU A 234 26.16 -7.70 -10.69
CA GLU A 234 26.47 -7.34 -12.07
C GLU A 234 25.88 -5.97 -12.47
N VAL A 235 25.01 -5.38 -11.64
CA VAL A 235 24.42 -4.07 -11.92
C VAL A 235 25.46 -2.98 -11.78
N ASP A 236 25.73 -2.27 -12.87
CA ASP A 236 26.47 -1.03 -12.84
C ASP A 236 25.58 0.11 -12.35
N LEU A 237 25.76 0.51 -11.09
CA LEU A 237 25.01 1.57 -10.42
C LEU A 237 25.32 2.98 -10.96
N ALA A 238 26.40 3.16 -11.73
CA ALA A 238 26.77 4.45 -12.31
C ALA A 238 26.01 4.74 -13.63
N VAL A 239 25.52 3.70 -14.30
CA VAL A 239 24.79 3.82 -15.55
C VAL A 239 23.31 4.02 -15.28
N ARG A 240 22.63 4.80 -16.12
CA ARG A 240 21.17 4.79 -16.19
C ARG A 240 20.77 3.87 -17.32
N ALA A 241 19.92 2.89 -17.05
CA ALA A 241 19.33 2.06 -18.08
C ALA A 241 18.01 2.68 -18.57
N GLU A 242 17.77 2.60 -19.88
CA GLU A 242 16.47 2.93 -20.44
C GLU A 242 15.58 1.68 -20.41
N PRO A 243 14.27 1.85 -20.14
CA PRO A 243 13.36 0.73 -20.10
C PRO A 243 13.22 0.09 -21.49
N GLU A 244 13.16 -1.23 -21.54
CA GLU A 244 13.08 -1.98 -22.80
C GLU A 244 12.16 -3.20 -22.65
N ILE A 245 11.36 -3.45 -23.69
CA ILE A 245 10.55 -4.67 -23.80
C ILE A 245 11.38 -5.70 -24.58
N ARG A 246 11.56 -6.90 -24.02
CA ARG A 246 12.31 -8.01 -24.61
C ARG A 246 11.49 -9.31 -24.59
N GLU A 247 11.98 -10.32 -25.32
CA GLU A 247 11.41 -11.67 -25.36
C GLU A 247 9.89 -11.69 -25.65
N LEU A 248 9.45 -10.81 -26.55
CA LEU A 248 8.04 -10.68 -26.89
C LEU A 248 7.54 -11.91 -27.68
N VAL A 249 6.62 -12.65 -27.08
CA VAL A 249 5.89 -13.75 -27.71
C VAL A 249 4.44 -13.34 -27.89
N LEU A 250 3.96 -13.35 -29.13
CA LEU A 250 2.62 -12.93 -29.50
C LEU A 250 1.72 -14.09 -29.91
N GLY A 251 0.49 -14.05 -29.42
CA GLY A 251 -0.64 -14.85 -29.89
C GLY A 251 -1.88 -13.98 -30.05
N ALA A 252 -2.93 -14.51 -30.68
CA ALA A 252 -4.12 -13.72 -31.03
C ALA A 252 -4.80 -13.06 -29.81
N ARG A 253 -4.79 -13.73 -28.65
CA ARG A 253 -5.43 -13.24 -27.41
C ARG A 253 -4.49 -13.14 -26.21
N ARG A 254 -3.23 -13.54 -26.37
CA ARG A 254 -2.24 -13.55 -25.30
C ARG A 254 -0.90 -13.06 -25.81
N ALA A 255 -0.19 -12.29 -25.00
CA ALA A 255 1.20 -11.97 -25.22
C ALA A 255 2.00 -12.19 -23.95
N GLU A 256 3.27 -12.55 -24.09
CA GLU A 256 4.24 -12.61 -23.01
C GLU A 256 5.44 -11.76 -23.37
N PHE A 257 5.99 -11.03 -22.41
CA PHE A 257 7.19 -10.23 -22.63
C PHE A 257 7.89 -9.92 -21.31
N GLU A 258 9.15 -9.56 -21.40
CA GLU A 258 9.93 -9.05 -20.28
C GLU A 258 10.03 -7.53 -20.40
N LEU A 259 9.79 -6.81 -19.30
CA LEU A 259 10.14 -5.41 -19.20
C LEU A 259 11.42 -5.30 -18.38
N HIS A 260 12.49 -4.80 -18.98
CA HIS A 260 13.78 -4.54 -18.35
C HIS A 260 13.88 -3.07 -17.97
N GLU A 261 14.37 -2.79 -16.76
CA GLU A 261 14.63 -1.44 -16.22
C GLU A 261 13.41 -0.50 -16.36
N GLY A 262 12.22 -1.07 -16.12
CA GLY A 262 10.95 -0.37 -16.15
C GLY A 262 10.94 0.80 -15.18
N ARG A 263 10.30 1.93 -15.56
CA ARG A 263 10.37 3.16 -14.75
C ARG A 263 9.63 3.03 -13.42
N GLY A 264 8.73 2.07 -13.30
CA GLY A 264 7.94 1.82 -12.09
C GLY A 264 7.14 3.03 -11.62
N ARG A 265 6.74 3.95 -12.51
CA ARG A 265 5.90 5.10 -12.15
C ARG A 265 4.46 4.69 -11.84
N ILE A 266 3.99 3.58 -12.39
CA ILE A 266 2.75 2.91 -12.00
C ILE A 266 3.17 1.59 -11.33
N ARG A 267 2.99 1.44 -10.03
CA ARG A 267 3.52 0.28 -9.28
C ARG A 267 2.76 0.01 -8.00
N PHE A 268 2.82 -1.21 -7.49
CA PHE A 268 2.57 -1.47 -6.08
C PHE A 268 3.81 -1.09 -5.27
N GLY A 269 3.60 -0.45 -4.13
CA GLY A 269 4.68 -0.11 -3.21
C GLY A 269 4.17 -0.04 -1.79
N TYR A 270 5.11 -0.12 -0.84
CA TYR A 270 4.79 0.08 0.56
C TYR A 270 4.50 1.54 0.86
N ASP A 271 3.53 1.75 1.74
CA ASP A 271 3.30 3.05 2.34
C ASP A 271 4.46 3.43 3.27
N PRO A 272 4.66 4.73 3.53
CA PRO A 272 5.66 5.18 4.48
C PRO A 272 5.46 4.54 5.87
N PRO A 273 6.55 4.15 6.57
CA PRO A 273 6.46 3.52 7.89
C PRO A 273 5.75 4.40 8.92
N VAL A 274 4.63 3.92 9.46
CA VAL A 274 3.86 4.62 10.48
C VAL A 274 4.70 4.78 11.76
N PRO A 275 4.86 6.00 12.30
CA PRO A 275 5.58 6.20 13.55
C PRO A 275 4.96 5.44 14.73
N GLY A 276 5.79 4.75 15.50
CA GLY A 276 5.36 3.92 16.64
C GLY A 276 4.72 2.58 16.25
N SER A 277 4.68 2.23 14.97
CA SER A 277 4.31 0.89 14.52
C SER A 277 5.47 -0.09 14.73
N VAL A 278 5.17 -1.26 15.28
CA VAL A 278 6.11 -2.40 15.37
C VAL A 278 6.31 -3.10 14.02
N TRP A 279 5.43 -2.83 13.05
CA TRP A 279 5.52 -3.29 11.66
C TRP A 279 6.08 -2.16 10.80
N PRO A 280 7.36 -2.21 10.38
CA PRO A 280 7.97 -1.12 9.61
C PRO A 280 7.38 -1.00 8.20
N ARG A 281 6.88 -2.11 7.67
CA ARG A 281 6.07 -2.18 6.45
C ARG A 281 4.82 -2.99 6.76
N TRP A 282 3.67 -2.45 6.38
CA TRP A 282 2.40 -3.12 6.56
C TRP A 282 1.52 -2.82 5.36
N ASN A 283 1.12 -1.56 5.20
CA ASN A 283 0.25 -1.16 4.11
C ASN A 283 1.00 -1.06 2.78
N ARG A 284 0.29 -1.43 1.72
CA ARG A 284 0.70 -1.28 0.33
C ARG A 284 -0.33 -0.46 -0.43
N SER A 285 0.16 0.34 -1.35
CA SER A 285 -0.65 1.14 -2.26
C SER A 285 -0.26 0.90 -3.71
N LEU A 286 -1.23 1.02 -4.62
CA LEU A 286 -0.99 1.27 -6.02
C LEU A 286 -0.65 2.76 -6.19
N LEU A 287 0.58 3.05 -6.62
CA LEU A 287 1.07 4.39 -6.87
C LEU A 287 1.06 4.69 -8.36
N VAL A 288 0.69 5.92 -8.74
CA VAL A 288 0.83 6.48 -10.08
C VAL A 288 1.58 7.80 -9.98
N GLY A 289 2.70 7.93 -10.69
CA GLY A 289 3.56 9.10 -10.59
C GLY A 289 4.17 9.32 -9.20
N GLY A 290 4.20 8.27 -8.36
CA GLY A 290 4.63 8.36 -6.96
C GLY A 290 3.55 8.82 -5.98
N GLN A 291 2.34 9.14 -6.45
CA GLN A 291 1.19 9.44 -5.60
C GLN A 291 0.35 8.16 -5.39
N PRO A 292 -0.04 7.82 -4.15
CA PRO A 292 -0.97 6.72 -3.89
C PRO A 292 -2.34 7.00 -4.53
N LEU A 293 -2.82 6.05 -5.34
CA LEU A 293 -4.16 6.07 -5.92
C LEU A 293 -5.10 5.22 -5.05
N TYR A 294 -4.72 3.97 -4.82
CA TYR A 294 -5.46 3.02 -4.00
C TYR A 294 -4.56 2.44 -2.92
N GLN A 295 -5.02 2.38 -1.68
CA GLN A 295 -4.48 1.42 -0.71
C GLN A 295 -5.00 0.04 -1.12
N VAL A 296 -4.14 -0.97 -1.22
CA VAL A 296 -4.47 -2.30 -1.79
C VAL A 296 -4.45 -3.41 -0.75
N GLY A 297 -3.92 -3.15 0.45
CA GLY A 297 -3.89 -4.13 1.54
C GLY A 297 -2.55 -4.17 2.27
N SER A 298 -2.19 -5.36 2.77
CA SER A 298 -0.94 -5.61 3.51
C SER A 298 -0.40 -7.02 3.24
N ASP A 299 0.86 -7.28 3.59
CA ASP A 299 1.46 -8.62 3.42
C ASP A 299 1.10 -9.62 4.54
N CYS A 300 0.10 -9.31 5.37
CA CYS A 300 -0.29 -10.16 6.48
C CYS A 300 -0.87 -11.51 6.02
N GLY A 301 -1.48 -11.56 4.82
CA GLY A 301 -2.10 -12.77 4.25
C GLY A 301 -3.38 -13.25 4.96
N THR A 302 -3.57 -12.86 6.22
CA THR A 302 -4.79 -13.11 7.01
C THR A 302 -5.66 -11.86 7.18
N CYS A 303 -5.15 -10.70 6.79
CA CYS A 303 -6.01 -9.54 6.60
C CYS A 303 -6.93 -9.75 5.40
N GLN A 304 -8.13 -9.20 5.49
CA GLN A 304 -9.03 -9.12 4.35
C GLN A 304 -8.40 -8.35 3.18
N THR A 305 -8.76 -8.73 1.96
CA THR A 305 -8.46 -7.88 0.81
C THR A 305 -9.17 -6.54 1.03
N MET A 306 -8.42 -5.44 0.94
CA MET A 306 -8.91 -4.08 1.13
C MET A 306 -8.56 -3.26 -0.10
N LEU A 307 -9.45 -2.35 -0.52
CA LEU A 307 -9.06 -1.41 -1.54
C LEU A 307 -9.69 -0.04 -1.38
N TRP A 308 -8.92 0.94 -0.91
CA TRP A 308 -9.39 2.27 -0.54
C TRP A 308 -8.91 3.33 -1.51
N LEU A 309 -9.82 4.13 -2.10
CA LEU A 309 -9.41 5.30 -2.87
C LEU A 309 -8.74 6.33 -1.94
N LEU A 310 -7.46 6.62 -2.19
CA LEU A 310 -6.70 7.62 -1.45
C LEU A 310 -6.72 8.99 -2.14
N GLY A 311 -6.90 9.01 -3.46
CA GLY A 311 -6.97 10.24 -4.24
C GLY A 311 -6.73 10.02 -5.71
N TRP A 312 -6.95 11.06 -6.52
CA TRP A 312 -6.70 11.02 -7.96
C TRP A 312 -5.31 11.59 -8.27
N PRO A 313 -4.36 10.76 -8.73
CA PRO A 313 -3.02 11.21 -9.10
C PRO A 313 -3.07 12.09 -10.35
N GLU A 314 -2.05 12.93 -10.54
CA GLU A 314 -1.90 13.69 -11.78
C GLU A 314 -1.80 12.75 -13.01
N ARG A 315 -2.39 13.17 -14.12
CA ARG A 315 -2.41 12.36 -15.36
C ARG A 315 -0.99 12.19 -15.91
N VAL A 316 -0.61 10.93 -16.15
CA VAL A 316 0.60 10.60 -16.91
C VAL A 316 0.37 10.95 -18.39
N SER A 317 1.02 12.01 -18.88
CA SER A 317 1.15 12.50 -20.28
C SER A 317 -0.04 12.32 -21.26
N ALA A 318 -0.62 13.44 -21.72
CA ALA A 318 -1.75 13.44 -22.65
C ALA A 318 -1.43 13.01 -24.10
N ALA A 319 -0.24 13.32 -24.64
CA ALA A 319 0.06 13.10 -26.05
C ALA A 319 0.21 11.61 -26.44
N SER A 320 0.69 10.78 -25.52
CA SER A 320 0.75 9.32 -25.70
C SER A 320 -0.65 8.69 -25.63
N ALA A 321 -1.58 9.30 -24.91
CA ALA A 321 -2.91 8.75 -24.68
C ALA A 321 -3.77 8.74 -25.95
N ASP A 322 -3.63 9.72 -26.85
CA ASP A 322 -4.46 9.78 -28.07
C ASP A 322 -4.07 8.71 -29.09
N ARG A 323 -2.77 8.47 -29.29
CA ARG A 323 -2.29 7.36 -30.14
C ARG A 323 -2.74 6.01 -29.60
N LEU A 324 -2.63 5.83 -28.27
CA LEU A 324 -3.10 4.62 -27.61
C LEU A 324 -4.62 4.44 -27.80
N ARG A 325 -5.42 5.47 -27.54
CA ARG A 325 -6.89 5.41 -27.71
C ARG A 325 -7.31 5.09 -29.14
N ALA A 326 -6.60 5.63 -30.14
CA ALA A 326 -6.83 5.31 -31.54
C ALA A 326 -6.52 3.84 -31.85
N ALA A 327 -5.37 3.31 -31.39
CA ALA A 327 -5.02 1.90 -31.56
C ALA A 327 -5.98 0.95 -30.82
N LEU A 328 -6.63 1.44 -29.75
CA LEU A 328 -7.59 0.69 -28.95
C LEU A 328 -9.05 0.90 -29.38
N SER A 329 -9.35 1.57 -30.49
CA SER A 329 -10.73 1.85 -30.91
C SER A 329 -11.47 0.59 -31.38
N THR A 330 -10.75 -0.39 -31.90
CA THR A 330 -11.24 -1.74 -32.22
C THR A 330 -10.07 -2.71 -32.18
N VAL A 331 -10.10 -3.65 -31.23
CA VAL A 331 -9.00 -4.60 -31.01
C VAL A 331 -9.55 -6.02 -31.04
N ASP A 332 -9.41 -6.68 -32.19
CA ASP A 332 -9.85 -8.07 -32.37
C ASP A 332 -8.79 -9.10 -31.98
N SER A 333 -7.50 -8.72 -32.08
CA SER A 333 -6.36 -9.54 -31.70
C SER A 333 -5.18 -8.71 -31.19
N LEU A 334 -4.28 -9.34 -30.44
CA LEU A 334 -2.99 -8.77 -30.05
C LEU A 334 -1.99 -8.88 -31.22
N ALA A 335 -2.15 -8.02 -32.21
CA ALA A 335 -1.16 -7.82 -33.26
C ALA A 335 -0.07 -6.80 -32.81
N ASP A 336 1.07 -6.78 -33.50
CA ASP A 336 2.22 -5.91 -33.21
C ASP A 336 1.84 -4.43 -33.00
N GLY A 337 0.86 -3.93 -33.78
CA GLY A 337 0.41 -2.53 -33.70
C GLY A 337 -0.19 -2.13 -32.34
N VAL A 338 -0.85 -3.07 -31.65
CA VAL A 338 -1.48 -2.81 -30.33
C VAL A 338 -0.42 -2.72 -29.24
N LEU A 339 0.56 -3.63 -29.23
CA LEU A 339 1.65 -3.59 -28.26
C LEU A 339 2.59 -2.41 -28.49
N ALA A 340 2.90 -2.07 -29.74
CA ALA A 340 3.66 -0.86 -30.04
C ALA A 340 2.96 0.42 -29.54
N ALA A 341 1.62 0.48 -29.64
CA ALA A 341 0.84 1.58 -29.10
C ALA A 341 0.79 1.58 -27.57
N LEU A 342 0.83 0.41 -26.93
CA LEU A 342 0.91 0.25 -25.47
C LEU A 342 2.29 0.54 -24.89
N ALA A 343 3.36 0.41 -25.68
CA ALA A 343 4.73 0.51 -25.18
C ALA A 343 4.98 1.75 -24.30
N PRO A 344 4.52 2.98 -24.64
CA PRO A 344 4.71 4.14 -23.77
C PRO A 344 4.11 3.99 -22.38
N LEU A 345 3.02 3.22 -22.21
CA LEU A 345 2.42 2.90 -20.92
C LEU A 345 3.15 1.75 -20.23
N VAL A 346 3.51 0.70 -20.97
CA VAL A 346 4.21 -0.47 -20.43
C VAL A 346 5.57 -0.07 -19.84
N LEU A 347 6.31 0.82 -20.50
CA LEU A 347 7.61 1.32 -20.00
C LEU A 347 7.49 2.09 -18.67
N GLU A 348 6.28 2.47 -18.25
CA GLU A 348 5.99 3.11 -16.95
C GLU A 348 5.79 2.12 -15.81
N LEU A 349 5.63 0.84 -16.12
CA LEU A 349 5.47 -0.23 -15.13
C LEU A 349 6.85 -0.64 -14.56
N PRO A 350 6.91 -1.41 -13.46
CA PRO A 350 8.18 -1.89 -12.90
C PRO A 350 8.81 -2.97 -13.79
N THR A 351 10.11 -3.21 -13.64
CA THR A 351 10.76 -4.36 -14.30
C THR A 351 10.07 -5.66 -13.93
N GLY A 352 9.88 -6.57 -14.88
CA GLY A 352 9.28 -7.86 -14.56
C GLY A 352 8.85 -8.68 -15.76
N HIS A 353 8.23 -9.81 -15.46
CA HIS A 353 7.69 -10.73 -16.45
C HIS A 353 6.21 -10.43 -16.66
N TYR A 354 5.82 -9.98 -17.83
CA TYR A 354 4.46 -9.55 -18.10
C TYR A 354 3.73 -10.54 -18.99
N ARG A 355 2.43 -10.67 -18.71
CA ARG A 355 1.48 -11.26 -19.64
C ARG A 355 0.38 -10.27 -19.94
N ALA A 356 -0.01 -10.21 -21.21
CA ALA A 356 -1.14 -9.44 -21.69
C ALA A 356 -2.24 -10.40 -22.15
N TYR A 357 -3.47 -10.12 -21.74
CA TYR A 357 -4.65 -10.90 -22.06
C TYR A 357 -5.68 -10.02 -22.75
N LEU A 358 -6.16 -10.46 -23.92
CA LEU A 358 -7.30 -9.86 -24.60
C LEU A 358 -8.55 -10.68 -24.29
N VAL A 359 -9.35 -10.22 -23.34
CA VAL A 359 -10.52 -10.92 -22.81
C VAL A 359 -11.79 -10.12 -23.02
N ASP A 360 -12.92 -10.82 -23.03
CA ASP A 360 -14.25 -10.22 -23.09
C ASP A 360 -14.98 -10.45 -21.77
N LEU A 361 -15.02 -9.40 -20.93
CA LEU A 361 -15.52 -9.50 -19.55
C LEU A 361 -16.97 -9.02 -19.46
N PRO A 362 -17.92 -9.82 -18.94
CA PRO A 362 -19.24 -9.29 -18.59
C PRO A 362 -19.08 -8.33 -17.42
N VAL A 363 -19.31 -7.03 -17.64
CA VAL A 363 -19.11 -6.00 -16.61
C VAL A 363 -20.44 -5.36 -16.26
N GLN A 364 -20.66 -5.15 -14.96
CA GLN A 364 -21.72 -4.28 -14.44
C GLN A 364 -21.11 -3.09 -13.73
N ARG A 365 -21.80 -1.94 -13.76
CA ARG A 365 -21.41 -0.76 -12.99
C ARG A 365 -22.01 -0.84 -11.59
N VAL A 366 -21.22 -0.50 -10.58
CA VAL A 366 -21.62 -0.50 -9.17
C VAL A 366 -21.54 0.93 -8.65
N THR A 367 -22.67 1.44 -8.20
CA THR A 367 -22.83 2.81 -7.69
C THR A 367 -23.25 2.87 -6.23
N GLU A 368 -23.54 1.72 -5.62
CA GLU A 368 -24.04 1.59 -4.25
C GLU A 368 -23.21 0.53 -3.52
N PRO A 369 -22.75 0.79 -2.27
CA PRO A 369 -21.94 -0.13 -1.47
C PRO A 369 -22.51 -1.56 -1.40
N GLY A 370 -23.80 -1.70 -1.06
CA GLY A 370 -24.43 -3.01 -0.88
C GLY A 370 -24.50 -3.90 -2.14
N LYS A 371 -24.22 -3.36 -3.34
CA LYS A 371 -24.15 -4.14 -4.59
C LYS A 371 -22.73 -4.64 -4.89
N SER A 372 -21.73 -4.14 -4.19
CA SER A 372 -20.32 -4.46 -4.41
C SER A 372 -19.95 -5.85 -3.97
N TRP A 373 -18.96 -6.45 -4.64
CA TRP A 373 -18.31 -7.64 -4.09
C TRP A 373 -17.61 -7.41 -2.76
N TRP A 374 -17.13 -6.20 -2.47
CA TRP A 374 -16.51 -5.88 -1.17
C TRP A 374 -17.47 -6.06 0.01
N VAL A 375 -18.76 -5.78 -0.20
CA VAL A 375 -19.81 -5.97 0.81
C VAL A 375 -20.47 -7.34 0.69
N ARG A 376 -20.76 -7.79 -0.54
CA ARG A 376 -21.49 -9.04 -0.79
C ARG A 376 -20.68 -10.31 -0.50
N ARG A 377 -19.34 -10.25 -0.52
CA ARG A 377 -18.48 -11.41 -0.17
C ARG A 377 -18.79 -11.96 1.21
N TRP A 378 -19.26 -11.12 2.14
CA TRP A 378 -19.64 -11.53 3.49
C TRP A 378 -20.83 -12.48 3.53
N ASP A 379 -21.67 -12.50 2.49
CA ASP A 379 -22.76 -13.48 2.36
C ASP A 379 -22.26 -14.91 2.18
N ASP A 380 -21.03 -15.07 1.69
CA ASP A 380 -20.39 -16.37 1.52
C ASP A 380 -19.72 -16.85 2.83
N ARG A 381 -19.71 -16.04 3.90
CA ARG A 381 -19.09 -16.36 5.20
C ARG A 381 -20.15 -16.63 6.26
N GLU A 382 -20.19 -17.85 6.79
CA GLU A 382 -21.13 -18.21 7.86
C GLU A 382 -20.86 -17.39 9.12
N GLY A 383 -21.91 -16.73 9.64
CA GLY A 383 -21.84 -15.97 10.90
C GLY A 383 -21.20 -14.58 10.80
N ALA A 384 -20.77 -14.16 9.60
CA ALA A 384 -20.14 -12.86 9.44
C ALA A 384 -21.16 -11.71 9.36
N VAL A 385 -20.77 -10.55 9.87
CA VAL A 385 -21.58 -9.33 9.84
C VAL A 385 -21.18 -8.50 8.62
N ARG A 386 -22.17 -8.14 7.79
CA ARG A 386 -21.93 -7.22 6.68
C ARG A 386 -21.50 -5.86 7.21
N THR A 387 -20.45 -5.31 6.62
CA THR A 387 -20.03 -3.93 6.85
C THR A 387 -19.89 -3.20 5.52
N ASP A 388 -20.46 -1.99 5.44
CA ASP A 388 -20.24 -1.08 4.31
C ASP A 388 -18.86 -0.41 4.39
N GLU A 389 -18.15 -0.57 5.52
CA GLU A 389 -16.76 -0.13 5.74
C GLU A 389 -15.73 -0.91 4.92
N ASP A 390 -16.15 -1.74 3.97
CA ASP A 390 -15.27 -2.39 2.99
C ASP A 390 -15.40 -1.78 1.58
N TRP A 391 -16.37 -0.88 1.37
CA TRP A 391 -16.59 -0.27 0.06
C TRP A 391 -15.41 0.64 -0.34
N PRO A 392 -14.83 0.54 -1.56
CA PRO A 392 -13.64 1.29 -1.97
C PRO A 392 -13.69 2.81 -1.97
N GLY A 393 -14.84 3.39 -1.58
CA GLY A 393 -15.08 4.83 -1.63
C GLY A 393 -15.34 5.35 -3.04
N VAL A 394 -15.49 4.48 -4.03
CA VAL A 394 -15.63 4.87 -5.44
C VAL A 394 -16.49 3.91 -6.24
N GLU A 395 -17.31 4.48 -7.14
CA GLU A 395 -18.01 3.71 -8.16
C GLU A 395 -17.01 2.91 -9.00
N HIS A 396 -17.37 1.68 -9.33
CA HIS A 396 -16.48 0.79 -10.08
C HIS A 396 -17.26 -0.15 -10.97
N PHE A 397 -16.53 -1.03 -11.65
CA PHE A 397 -17.10 -2.13 -12.41
C PHE A 397 -16.76 -3.45 -11.75
N GLN A 398 -17.61 -4.45 -11.93
CA GLN A 398 -17.32 -5.80 -11.46
C GLN A 398 -17.94 -6.82 -12.40
N LEU A 399 -17.51 -8.07 -12.27
CA LEU A 399 -18.25 -9.18 -12.86
C LEU A 399 -19.59 -9.35 -12.13
N PRO A 400 -20.70 -9.58 -12.84
CA PRO A 400 -22.01 -9.70 -12.22
C PRO A 400 -22.12 -10.95 -11.33
N GLU A 401 -21.41 -12.01 -11.72
CA GLU A 401 -21.33 -13.28 -11.01
C GLU A 401 -19.90 -13.54 -10.54
N ARG A 402 -19.77 -14.30 -9.46
CA ARG A 402 -18.47 -14.84 -9.04
C ARG A 402 -17.93 -15.82 -10.08
N ILE A 403 -16.62 -15.85 -10.26
CA ILE A 403 -15.99 -16.84 -11.13
C ILE A 403 -15.97 -18.18 -10.36
N PRO A 404 -16.54 -19.27 -10.92
CA PRO A 404 -16.57 -20.55 -10.25
C PRO A 404 -15.17 -21.14 -10.15
N GLY A 405 -14.88 -21.78 -9.02
CA GLY A 405 -13.58 -22.38 -8.74
C GLY A 405 -13.54 -22.96 -7.33
N PRO A 406 -12.45 -23.66 -6.96
CA PRO A 406 -12.27 -24.19 -5.61
C PRO A 406 -12.26 -23.09 -4.54
N MET A 407 -11.81 -21.89 -4.89
CA MET A 407 -11.88 -20.70 -4.06
C MET A 407 -12.80 -19.66 -4.71
N PRO A 408 -13.75 -19.05 -3.99
CA PRO A 408 -14.65 -18.05 -4.55
C PRO A 408 -13.83 -16.88 -5.08
N THR A 409 -14.04 -16.53 -6.35
CA THR A 409 -13.28 -15.48 -7.04
C THR A 409 -14.17 -14.30 -7.41
N TYR A 410 -13.86 -13.14 -6.84
CA TYR A 410 -14.58 -11.90 -7.03
C TYR A 410 -13.83 -10.98 -8.00
N GLY A 411 -14.41 -10.73 -9.19
CA GLY A 411 -13.78 -9.90 -10.21
C GLY A 411 -14.21 -8.44 -10.13
N VAL A 412 -13.26 -7.53 -9.89
CA VAL A 412 -13.51 -6.08 -9.76
C VAL A 412 -12.55 -5.28 -10.65
N LEU A 413 -13.05 -4.23 -11.29
CA LEU A 413 -12.29 -3.29 -12.11
C LEU A 413 -12.53 -1.85 -11.63
N LEU A 414 -11.46 -1.20 -11.22
CA LEU A 414 -11.48 0.06 -10.49
C LEU A 414 -10.91 1.19 -11.34
N PRO A 415 -11.58 2.35 -11.42
CA PRO A 415 -11.11 3.46 -12.26
C PRO A 415 -9.81 4.08 -11.72
N SER A 416 -8.83 4.38 -12.57
CA SER A 416 -7.67 5.19 -12.16
C SER A 416 -7.86 6.70 -12.38
N GLN A 417 -9.05 7.12 -12.82
CA GLN A 417 -9.39 8.49 -13.17
C GLN A 417 -10.76 8.87 -12.62
N PRO A 418 -11.02 10.17 -12.37
CA PRO A 418 -12.29 10.65 -11.84
C PRO A 418 -13.45 10.48 -12.83
N ARG A 419 -14.65 10.87 -12.36
CA ARG A 419 -15.99 10.78 -12.98
C ARG A 419 -16.08 10.62 -14.49
N LEU A 420 -17.05 9.78 -14.89
CA LEU A 420 -17.51 9.58 -16.26
C LEU A 420 -18.09 10.87 -16.87
N ASP A 421 -17.72 11.11 -18.12
CA ASP A 421 -18.35 12.05 -19.05
C ASP A 421 -19.44 11.33 -19.87
N PRO A 422 -20.73 11.65 -19.68
CA PRO A 422 -21.84 11.01 -20.38
C PRO A 422 -21.73 11.04 -21.90
N ASP A 423 -21.20 12.14 -22.47
CA ASP A 423 -21.06 12.28 -23.92
C ASP A 423 -20.01 11.30 -24.47
N THR A 424 -18.90 11.14 -23.76
CA THR A 424 -17.87 10.14 -24.09
C THR A 424 -18.43 8.71 -23.98
N VAL A 425 -19.23 8.40 -22.96
CA VAL A 425 -19.90 7.09 -22.83
C VAL A 425 -20.84 6.86 -24.00
N ALA A 426 -21.68 7.84 -24.35
CA ALA A 426 -22.63 7.74 -25.45
C ALA A 426 -21.94 7.50 -26.81
N ARG A 427 -20.80 8.16 -27.07
CA ARG A 427 -19.99 7.94 -28.27
C ARG A 427 -19.47 6.50 -28.35
N HIS A 428 -18.92 5.97 -27.26
CA HIS A 428 -18.45 4.59 -27.23
C HIS A 428 -19.60 3.60 -27.40
N ARG A 429 -20.76 3.85 -26.79
CA ARG A 429 -21.95 3.02 -26.94
C ARG A 429 -22.42 2.96 -28.39
N ALA A 430 -22.44 4.10 -29.08
CA ALA A 430 -22.78 4.15 -30.50
C ALA A 430 -21.79 3.36 -31.37
N ALA A 431 -20.49 3.46 -31.07
CA ALA A 431 -19.46 2.68 -31.77
C ALA A 431 -19.62 1.17 -31.52
N ILE A 432 -19.89 0.75 -30.28
CA ILE A 432 -20.13 -0.65 -29.91
C ILE A 432 -21.38 -1.19 -30.64
N ALA A 433 -22.46 -0.41 -30.70
CA ALA A 433 -23.67 -0.77 -31.45
C ALA A 433 -23.40 -0.92 -32.96
N ALA A 434 -22.42 -0.19 -33.50
CA ALA A 434 -21.96 -0.31 -34.88
C ALA A 434 -20.96 -1.48 -35.10
N GLY A 435 -20.67 -2.28 -34.07
CA GLY A 435 -19.80 -3.46 -34.14
C GLY A 435 -18.35 -3.21 -33.73
N ALA A 436 -17.98 -1.98 -33.35
CA ALA A 436 -16.63 -1.71 -32.85
C ALA A 436 -16.37 -2.42 -31.52
N ARG A 437 -15.12 -2.85 -31.31
CA ARG A 437 -14.66 -3.50 -30.06
C ARG A 437 -13.58 -2.65 -29.35
N PRO A 438 -13.90 -1.45 -28.85
CA PRO A 438 -12.92 -0.60 -28.20
C PRO A 438 -12.39 -1.25 -26.91
N ALA A 439 -11.07 -1.41 -26.79
CA ALA A 439 -10.47 -2.07 -25.63
C ALA A 439 -10.21 -1.09 -24.47
N ALA A 440 -10.57 -1.48 -23.24
CA ALA A 440 -10.05 -0.87 -22.02
C ALA A 440 -8.68 -1.47 -21.66
N VAL A 441 -7.79 -0.69 -21.05
CA VAL A 441 -6.48 -1.18 -20.57
C VAL A 441 -6.52 -1.27 -19.06
N VAL A 442 -6.18 -2.44 -18.53
CA VAL A 442 -6.27 -2.77 -17.11
C VAL A 442 -4.93 -3.32 -16.65
N LEU A 443 -4.41 -2.84 -15.52
CA LEU A 443 -3.37 -3.52 -14.75
C LEU A 443 -4.06 -4.49 -13.78
N GLY A 444 -3.94 -5.78 -14.02
CA GLY A 444 -4.62 -6.84 -13.29
C GLY A 444 -3.70 -7.64 -12.38
N TRP A 445 -4.23 -8.03 -11.22
CA TRP A 445 -3.59 -8.95 -10.29
C TRP A 445 -4.65 -9.81 -9.57
N ILE A 446 -4.20 -10.89 -8.94
CA ILE A 446 -4.97 -11.78 -8.11
C ILE A 446 -4.50 -11.60 -6.67
N GLU A 447 -5.44 -11.32 -5.78
CA GLU A 447 -5.21 -11.34 -4.34
C GLU A 447 -5.85 -12.61 -3.77
N ASP A 448 -5.04 -13.48 -3.19
CA ASP A 448 -5.51 -14.64 -2.43
C ASP A 448 -5.28 -14.34 -0.96
N THR A 449 -6.34 -14.42 -0.14
CA THR A 449 -6.25 -14.16 1.29
C THR A 449 -6.95 -15.26 2.09
N TRP A 450 -6.37 -15.61 3.24
CA TRP A 450 -6.97 -16.51 4.22
C TRP A 450 -7.49 -15.69 5.40
N VAL A 451 -8.59 -15.00 5.15
CA VAL A 451 -9.11 -13.93 6.02
C VAL A 451 -9.43 -14.47 7.40
N GLU A 452 -8.92 -13.76 8.41
CA GLU A 452 -9.07 -14.10 9.84
C GLU A 452 -8.55 -15.49 10.21
N ALA A 453 -7.73 -16.10 9.35
CA ALA A 453 -7.33 -17.49 9.50
C ALA A 453 -8.52 -18.47 9.46
N GLU A 454 -9.56 -18.14 8.70
CA GLU A 454 -10.80 -18.93 8.64
C GLU A 454 -11.34 -19.07 7.22
N PHE A 455 -11.31 -18.00 6.42
CA PHE A 455 -12.01 -17.96 5.12
C PHE A 455 -11.05 -17.75 3.96
N GLU A 456 -11.07 -18.67 2.99
CA GLU A 456 -10.35 -18.52 1.73
C GLU A 456 -11.15 -17.63 0.76
N GLU A 457 -10.53 -16.56 0.26
CA GLU A 457 -11.10 -15.74 -0.80
C GLU A 457 -10.06 -15.37 -1.86
N ARG A 458 -10.55 -15.22 -3.10
CA ARG A 458 -9.80 -14.68 -4.22
C ARG A 458 -10.44 -13.42 -4.75
N PHE A 459 -9.65 -12.38 -4.95
CA PHE A 459 -10.03 -11.24 -5.77
C PHE A 459 -9.24 -11.25 -7.08
N LEU A 460 -9.94 -11.10 -8.21
CA LEU A 460 -9.33 -10.62 -9.45
C LEU A 460 -9.53 -9.11 -9.48
N VAL A 461 -8.47 -8.36 -9.22
CA VAL A 461 -8.52 -6.90 -9.17
C VAL A 461 -7.89 -6.34 -10.43
N GLY A 462 -8.52 -5.32 -11.01
CA GLY A 462 -7.99 -4.59 -12.15
C GLY A 462 -8.03 -3.09 -11.96
N ALA A 463 -6.89 -2.41 -12.00
CA ALA A 463 -6.84 -0.95 -12.07
C ALA A 463 -6.95 -0.51 -13.54
N VAL A 464 -8.01 0.22 -13.88
CA VAL A 464 -8.31 0.68 -15.24
C VAL A 464 -7.44 1.88 -15.59
N LEU A 465 -6.35 1.65 -16.33
CA LEU A 465 -5.40 2.68 -16.76
C LEU A 465 -5.97 3.58 -17.87
N ASP A 466 -6.76 3.00 -18.78
CA ASP A 466 -7.54 3.72 -19.80
C ASP A 466 -8.84 2.98 -20.10
N GLY A 467 -9.91 3.73 -20.42
CA GLY A 467 -11.14 3.13 -20.93
C GLY A 467 -12.27 2.93 -19.92
N HIS A 468 -12.27 3.60 -18.77
CA HIS A 468 -13.40 3.53 -17.84
C HIS A 468 -14.74 3.99 -18.47
N HIS A 469 -14.71 4.94 -19.42
CA HIS A 469 -15.87 5.29 -20.25
C HIS A 469 -16.30 4.16 -21.20
N LYS A 470 -15.36 3.39 -21.74
CA LYS A 470 -15.63 2.23 -22.60
C LYS A 470 -16.32 1.14 -21.79
N LEU A 471 -15.83 0.88 -20.57
CA LEU A 471 -16.45 -0.08 -19.64
C LEU A 471 -17.90 0.32 -19.30
N ALA A 472 -18.15 1.61 -19.02
CA ALA A 472 -19.51 2.10 -18.82
C ALA A 472 -20.40 1.88 -20.04
N ALA A 473 -19.90 2.18 -21.23
CA ALA A 473 -20.65 1.97 -22.47
C ALA A 473 -20.97 0.49 -22.72
N TYR A 474 -20.05 -0.42 -22.42
CA TYR A 474 -20.29 -1.87 -22.50
C TYR A 474 -21.34 -2.35 -21.48
N ALA A 475 -21.23 -1.90 -20.23
CA ALA A 475 -22.19 -2.22 -19.19
C ALA A 475 -23.61 -1.75 -19.57
N GLU A 476 -23.75 -0.53 -20.11
CA GLU A 476 -25.03 -0.01 -20.61
C GLU A 476 -25.56 -0.77 -21.84
N ALA A 477 -24.66 -1.26 -22.70
CA ALA A 477 -25.02 -2.02 -23.89
C ALA A 477 -25.38 -3.48 -23.61
N GLY A 478 -25.07 -4.01 -22.41
CA GLY A 478 -25.25 -5.42 -22.09
C GLY A 478 -24.33 -6.34 -22.90
N VAL A 479 -23.18 -5.82 -23.35
CA VAL A 479 -22.20 -6.54 -24.18
C VAL A 479 -20.93 -6.73 -23.35
N PRO A 480 -20.32 -7.94 -23.33
CA PRO A 480 -19.04 -8.15 -22.66
C PRO A 480 -17.99 -7.15 -23.13
N ALA A 481 -17.30 -6.51 -22.20
CA ALA A 481 -16.32 -5.48 -22.47
C ALA A 481 -15.01 -6.09 -22.97
N ARG A 482 -14.49 -5.58 -24.09
CA ARG A 482 -13.15 -5.90 -24.58
C ARG A 482 -12.13 -5.27 -23.62
N VAL A 483 -11.35 -6.11 -22.95
CA VAL A 483 -10.34 -5.69 -21.98
C VAL A 483 -8.97 -6.24 -22.37
N LEU A 484 -7.99 -5.36 -22.39
CA LEU A 484 -6.58 -5.65 -22.49
C LEU A 484 -5.97 -5.60 -21.08
N LEU A 485 -5.87 -6.76 -20.45
CA LEU A 485 -5.38 -6.92 -19.09
C LEU A 485 -3.88 -7.22 -19.11
N LEU A 486 -3.09 -6.36 -18.48
CA LEU A 486 -1.66 -6.54 -18.24
C LEU A 486 -1.47 -7.07 -16.81
N ALA A 487 -0.76 -8.18 -16.64
CA ALA A 487 -0.46 -8.77 -15.35
C ALA A 487 1.05 -8.96 -15.20
N ARG A 488 1.60 -8.54 -14.06
CA ARG A 488 3.02 -8.70 -13.73
C ARG A 488 3.25 -9.97 -12.91
N GLY A 489 4.28 -10.71 -13.29
CA GLY A 489 4.88 -11.86 -12.61
C GLY A 489 4.90 -11.73 -11.10
N GLU A 490 5.60 -10.70 -10.68
CA GLU A 490 6.05 -10.47 -9.32
C GLU A 490 4.93 -10.00 -8.39
N ASP A 491 3.82 -9.50 -8.93
CA ASP A 491 2.71 -8.94 -8.15
C ASP A 491 1.65 -10.01 -7.78
N ASN A 492 1.83 -11.26 -8.25
CA ASN A 492 0.82 -12.32 -8.23
C ASN A 492 1.31 -13.63 -7.60
N TRP A 493 2.31 -13.56 -6.72
CA TRP A 493 3.02 -14.72 -6.22
C TRP A 493 2.43 -15.26 -4.91
N HIS A 494 2.27 -16.60 -4.84
CA HIS A 494 2.02 -17.34 -3.62
C HIS A 494 2.90 -18.60 -3.59
N PRO A 495 3.44 -19.02 -2.42
CA PRO A 495 4.37 -20.15 -2.34
C PRO A 495 3.82 -21.48 -2.89
N ASP A 496 2.52 -21.73 -2.69
CA ASP A 496 1.94 -23.06 -2.88
C ASP A 496 1.41 -23.37 -4.29
N HIS A 497 1.25 -22.36 -5.14
CA HIS A 497 0.71 -22.53 -6.50
C HIS A 497 1.45 -21.64 -7.50
N GLY A 498 1.91 -22.24 -8.59
CA GLY A 498 2.61 -21.53 -9.65
C GLY A 498 1.80 -20.35 -10.23
N TRP A 499 2.53 -19.30 -10.61
CA TRP A 499 2.04 -18.01 -11.10
C TRP A 499 0.99 -18.09 -12.23
N ALA A 500 1.22 -18.93 -13.26
CA ALA A 500 0.42 -18.91 -14.49
C ALA A 500 -0.93 -19.59 -14.32
N ASP A 501 -0.97 -20.67 -13.55
CA ASP A 501 -2.13 -21.55 -13.51
C ASP A 501 -3.37 -20.83 -12.97
N ARG A 502 -3.18 -19.86 -12.06
CA ARG A 502 -4.28 -19.08 -11.48
C ARG A 502 -4.88 -18.10 -12.47
N PHE A 503 -4.05 -17.26 -13.11
CA PHE A 503 -4.52 -16.31 -14.11
C PHE A 503 -5.15 -17.03 -15.31
N GLU A 504 -4.54 -18.12 -15.78
CA GLU A 504 -5.11 -18.92 -16.86
C GLU A 504 -6.44 -19.59 -16.44
N ALA A 505 -6.53 -20.14 -15.23
CA ALA A 505 -7.77 -20.75 -14.74
C ALA A 505 -8.92 -19.73 -14.62
N VAL A 506 -8.60 -18.50 -14.21
CA VAL A 506 -9.57 -17.41 -14.04
C VAL A 506 -9.93 -16.77 -15.38
N LEU A 507 -8.94 -16.35 -16.17
CA LEU A 507 -9.15 -15.60 -17.43
C LEU A 507 -9.43 -16.49 -18.65
N GLY A 508 -9.04 -17.76 -18.63
CA GLY A 508 -9.30 -18.71 -19.71
C GLY A 508 -10.79 -18.84 -20.03
N GLN A 509 -11.66 -18.63 -19.03
CA GLN A 509 -13.13 -18.64 -19.16
C GLN A 509 -13.67 -17.47 -20.00
N PHE A 510 -12.89 -16.40 -20.17
CA PHE A 510 -13.26 -15.18 -20.91
C PHE A 510 -12.45 -14.98 -22.20
N SER A 511 -11.67 -15.98 -22.59
CA SER A 511 -10.79 -15.96 -23.76
C SER A 511 -11.43 -16.60 -25.01
N GLY A 512 -12.69 -17.01 -24.92
CA GLY A 512 -13.47 -17.63 -26.00
C GLY A 512 -13.80 -16.72 -27.18
#